data_AF-A0A2Y9C2Z5-F1
#
_entry.id   AF-A0A2Y9C2Z5-F1
#
_cell.length_a   1.000
_cell.length_b   1.000
_cell.length_c   1.000
_cell.angle_alpha   90.00
_cell.angle_beta   90.00
_cell.angle_gamma   90.00
#
_symmetry.space_group_name_H-M   'P 1'
#
loop_
_entity.id
_entity.type
_entity.pdbx_description
1 polymer ?
#
loop_
_entity_poly.entity_id
_entity_poly.type
_entity_poly.pdbx_seq_one_letter_code
_entity_poly.pdbx_strand_id
1 'polypeptide(L)'
;MREPLTVDFHRARRDAEAARPDDPDQLLTEPADLAAYREAVRRYETAFDRAEQEARRRRTSDFSPAEQQALLRAKRFLALAEDPGAGHAERQSAYRRATRELEGLVVLPTGATDAVEQRIAGALGSPPAAGEATTA
;
A
#
# COMPACT_ATOMS: atom_id res chain seq x y z
N MET A 1 7.35 18.52 -16.02
CA MET A 1 7.26 17.04 -15.93
C MET A 1 8.01 16.44 -17.09
N ARG A 2 8.83 15.40 -16.86
CA ARG A 2 9.58 14.71 -17.93
C ARG A 2 8.96 13.38 -18.35
N GLU A 3 7.97 12.90 -17.60
CA GLU A 3 7.34 11.60 -17.83
C GLU A 3 6.10 11.75 -18.73
N PRO A 4 6.05 11.10 -19.92
CA PRO A 4 4.98 11.30 -20.88
C PRO A 4 3.57 10.98 -20.37
N LEU A 5 3.39 9.85 -19.66
CA LEU A 5 2.07 9.43 -19.15
C LEU A 5 1.56 10.36 -18.05
N THR A 6 2.46 10.90 -17.24
CA THR A 6 2.15 11.90 -16.23
C THR A 6 1.74 13.22 -16.89
N VAL A 7 2.44 13.65 -17.94
CA VAL A 7 2.07 14.85 -18.72
C VAL A 7 0.68 14.68 -19.34
N ASP A 8 0.40 13.51 -19.93
CA ASP A 8 -0.89 13.22 -20.55
C ASP A 8 -2.03 13.17 -19.52
N PHE A 9 -1.81 12.56 -18.34
CA PHE A 9 -2.73 12.63 -17.21
C PHE A 9 -3.08 14.07 -16.84
N HIS A 10 -2.08 14.94 -16.65
CA HIS A 10 -2.33 16.33 -16.28
C HIS A 10 -2.99 17.15 -17.38
N ARG A 11 -2.75 16.82 -18.66
CA ARG A 11 -3.48 17.43 -19.77
C ARG A 11 -4.94 17.01 -19.75
N ALA A 12 -5.21 15.71 -19.68
CA ALA A 12 -6.58 15.17 -19.65
C ALA A 12 -7.37 15.69 -18.42
N ARG A 13 -6.70 15.87 -17.28
CA ARG A 13 -7.32 16.49 -16.10
C ARG A 13 -7.78 17.92 -16.36
N ARG A 14 -6.92 18.74 -16.97
CA ARG A 14 -7.28 20.13 -17.32
C ARG A 14 -8.44 20.17 -18.31
N ASP A 15 -8.46 19.27 -19.28
CA ASP A 15 -9.54 19.19 -20.27
C ASP A 15 -10.88 18.79 -19.61
N ALA A 16 -10.86 17.83 -18.67
CA ALA A 16 -12.03 17.44 -17.89
C ALA A 16 -12.49 18.54 -16.90
N GLU A 17 -11.55 19.24 -16.27
CA GLU A 17 -11.84 20.41 -15.43
C GLU A 17 -12.48 21.54 -16.23
N ALA A 18 -12.01 21.80 -17.46
CA ALA A 18 -12.56 22.83 -18.33
C ALA A 18 -13.94 22.46 -18.92
N ALA A 19 -14.20 21.17 -19.16
CA ALA A 19 -15.50 20.68 -19.62
C ALA A 19 -16.52 20.50 -18.49
N ARG A 20 -16.09 20.67 -17.23
CA ARG A 20 -16.98 20.53 -16.08
C ARG A 20 -17.92 21.74 -16.03
N PRO A 21 -19.25 21.51 -15.94
CA PRO A 21 -20.20 22.60 -15.77
C PRO A 21 -20.07 23.24 -14.39
N ASP A 22 -20.34 24.54 -14.29
CA ASP A 22 -20.42 25.23 -13.00
C ASP A 22 -21.69 24.83 -12.23
N ASP A 23 -22.76 24.51 -12.96
CA ASP A 23 -24.02 24.01 -12.42
C ASP A 23 -24.40 22.69 -13.11
N PRO A 24 -24.57 21.57 -12.37
CA PRO A 24 -24.96 20.28 -12.94
C PRO A 24 -26.22 20.31 -13.81
N ASP A 25 -27.17 21.21 -13.53
CA ASP A 25 -28.42 21.31 -14.29
C ASP A 25 -28.19 21.80 -15.74
N GLN A 26 -27.06 22.44 -16.01
CA GLN A 26 -26.66 22.83 -17.37
C GLN A 26 -26.46 21.61 -18.27
N LEU A 27 -26.01 20.47 -17.72
CA LEU A 27 -25.85 19.23 -18.49
C LEU A 27 -27.18 18.57 -18.87
N LEU A 28 -28.29 18.97 -18.24
CA LEU A 28 -29.63 18.49 -18.55
C LEU A 28 -30.26 19.28 -19.71
N THR A 29 -29.70 20.45 -20.01
CA THR A 29 -30.24 21.38 -21.01
C THR A 29 -29.72 21.04 -22.40
N GLU A 30 -28.42 20.73 -22.52
CA GLU A 30 -27.77 20.45 -23.80
C GLU A 30 -27.12 19.04 -23.82
N PRO A 31 -27.69 18.08 -24.58
CA PRO A 31 -27.15 16.72 -24.66
C PRO A 31 -25.70 16.65 -25.17
N ALA A 32 -25.29 17.63 -25.98
CA ALA A 32 -23.93 17.72 -26.51
C ALA A 32 -22.89 18.03 -25.41
N ASP A 33 -23.24 18.90 -24.46
CA ASP A 33 -22.36 19.28 -23.34
C ASP A 33 -22.17 18.11 -22.37
N LEU A 34 -23.24 17.38 -22.10
CA LEU A 34 -23.16 16.13 -21.33
C LEU A 34 -22.28 15.08 -22.03
N ALA A 35 -22.38 14.94 -23.36
CA ALA A 35 -21.54 14.02 -24.11
C ALA A 35 -20.06 14.42 -24.07
N ALA A 36 -19.78 15.72 -24.25
CA ALA A 36 -18.42 16.27 -24.20
C ALA A 36 -17.79 16.11 -22.82
N TYR A 37 -18.51 16.45 -21.74
CA TYR A 37 -18.03 16.29 -20.38
C TYR A 37 -17.75 14.81 -20.04
N ARG A 38 -18.69 13.90 -20.35
CA ARG A 38 -18.51 12.45 -20.14
C ARG A 38 -17.28 11.92 -20.85
N GLU A 39 -17.03 12.39 -22.07
CA GLU A 39 -15.87 11.95 -22.84
C GLU A 39 -14.56 12.50 -22.27
N ALA A 40 -14.53 13.77 -21.83
CA ALA A 40 -13.38 14.34 -21.16
C ALA A 40 -13.04 13.59 -19.86
N VAL A 41 -14.06 13.25 -19.06
CA VAL A 41 -13.90 12.44 -17.84
C VAL A 41 -13.35 11.04 -18.16
N ARG A 42 -13.89 10.33 -19.16
CA ARG A 42 -13.37 9.01 -19.55
C ARG A 42 -11.91 9.04 -19.97
N ARG A 43 -11.50 10.07 -20.72
CA ARG A 43 -10.10 10.26 -21.14
C ARG A 43 -9.20 10.55 -19.94
N TYR A 44 -9.68 11.36 -19.00
CA TYR A 44 -8.99 11.63 -17.75
C TYR A 44 -8.78 10.34 -16.93
N GLU A 45 -9.82 9.54 -16.71
CA GLU A 45 -9.74 8.25 -16.00
C GLU A 45 -8.72 7.31 -16.66
N THR A 46 -8.82 7.14 -17.98
CA THR A 46 -7.89 6.27 -18.73
C THR A 46 -6.44 6.75 -18.62
N ALA A 47 -6.21 8.06 -18.68
CA ALA A 47 -4.87 8.64 -18.56
C ALA A 47 -4.32 8.50 -17.12
N PHE A 48 -5.18 8.63 -16.11
CA PHE A 48 -4.83 8.41 -14.72
C PHE A 48 -4.40 6.96 -14.47
N ASP A 49 -5.19 5.98 -14.91
CA ASP A 49 -4.87 4.55 -14.72
C ASP A 49 -3.52 4.17 -15.35
N ARG A 50 -3.24 4.70 -16.54
CA ARG A 50 -1.96 4.48 -17.22
C ARG A 50 -0.79 5.12 -16.48
N ALA A 51 -0.96 6.37 -16.03
CA ALA A 51 0.08 7.06 -15.25
C ALA A 51 0.32 6.36 -13.91
N GLU A 52 -0.72 5.88 -13.24
CA GLU A 52 -0.60 5.11 -12.00
C GLU A 52 0.11 3.77 -12.23
N GLN A 53 -0.27 3.04 -13.29
CA GLN A 53 0.38 1.79 -13.64
C GLN A 53 1.86 1.99 -13.95
N GLU A 54 2.22 3.06 -14.66
CA GLU A 54 3.62 3.40 -14.95
C GLU A 54 4.38 3.81 -13.68
N ALA A 55 3.77 4.59 -12.79
CA ALA A 55 4.38 4.94 -11.51
C ALA A 55 4.65 3.68 -10.66
N ARG A 56 3.69 2.75 -10.63
CA ARG A 56 3.85 1.43 -9.96
C ARG A 56 4.92 0.58 -10.65
N ARG A 57 4.96 0.57 -11.99
CA ARG A 57 5.99 -0.15 -12.76
C ARG A 57 7.37 0.40 -12.45
N ARG A 58 7.56 1.73 -12.48
CA ARG A 58 8.83 2.38 -12.15
C ARG A 58 9.30 2.06 -10.75
N ARG A 59 8.42 2.20 -9.76
CA ARG A 59 8.69 1.78 -8.38
C ARG A 59 9.12 0.32 -8.29
N THR A 60 8.64 -0.55 -9.18
CA THR A 60 9.01 -1.96 -9.22
C THR A 60 10.32 -2.19 -9.99
N SER A 61 10.58 -1.45 -11.07
CA SER A 61 11.79 -1.54 -11.89
C SER A 61 13.00 -0.79 -11.32
N ASP A 62 12.79 0.11 -10.35
CA ASP A 62 13.87 0.75 -9.58
C ASP A 62 14.59 -0.27 -8.68
N PHE A 63 13.95 -1.40 -8.40
CA PHE A 63 14.57 -2.54 -7.74
C PHE A 63 15.10 -3.55 -8.77
N SER A 64 16.36 -3.91 -8.64
CA SER A 64 16.96 -5.05 -9.34
C SER A 64 16.22 -6.36 -9.02
N PRO A 65 16.36 -7.41 -9.86
CA PRO A 65 15.73 -8.71 -9.58
C PRO A 65 16.08 -9.27 -8.19
N ALA A 66 17.30 -9.02 -7.69
CA ALA A 66 17.73 -9.45 -6.37
C ALA A 66 16.97 -8.70 -5.26
N GLU A 67 16.77 -7.40 -5.41
CA GLU A 67 16.03 -6.54 -4.47
C GLU A 67 14.53 -6.87 -4.49
N GLN A 68 13.96 -7.16 -5.66
CA GLN A 68 12.59 -7.66 -5.76
C GLN A 68 12.40 -8.99 -5.01
N GLN A 69 13.37 -9.91 -5.14
CA GLN A 69 13.34 -11.16 -4.38
C GLN A 69 13.50 -10.94 -2.87
N ALA A 70 14.35 -10.00 -2.46
CA ALA A 70 14.49 -9.60 -1.05
C ALA A 70 13.17 -9.05 -0.49
N LEU A 71 12.49 -8.16 -1.22
CA LEU A 71 11.15 -7.67 -0.87
C LEU A 71 10.13 -8.80 -0.73
N LEU A 72 10.14 -9.80 -1.62
CA LEU A 72 9.24 -10.95 -1.52
C LEU A 72 9.55 -11.83 -0.31
N ARG A 73 10.83 -12.06 0.01
CA ARG A 73 11.24 -12.80 1.22
C ARG A 73 10.84 -12.06 2.47
N ALA A 74 11.08 -10.75 2.53
CA ALA A 74 10.67 -9.90 3.64
C ALA A 74 9.16 -9.99 3.92
N LYS A 75 8.31 -9.92 2.89
CA LYS A 75 6.86 -10.07 3.03
C LYS A 75 6.46 -11.40 3.67
N ARG A 76 7.10 -12.51 3.27
CA ARG A 76 6.84 -13.84 3.85
C ARG A 76 7.24 -13.89 5.33
N PHE A 77 8.38 -13.30 5.68
CA PHE A 77 8.83 -13.23 7.06
C PHE A 77 7.95 -12.32 7.93
N LEU A 78 7.45 -11.20 7.40
CA LEU A 78 6.49 -10.36 8.11
C LEU A 78 5.17 -11.09 8.37
N ALA A 79 4.65 -11.82 7.37
CA ALA A 79 3.45 -12.63 7.57
C ALA A 79 3.61 -13.65 8.70
N LEU A 80 4.76 -14.33 8.78
CA LEU A 80 5.06 -15.25 9.88
C LEU A 80 5.25 -14.52 11.23
N ALA A 81 5.82 -13.32 11.24
CA ALA A 81 5.96 -12.51 12.45
C ALA A 81 4.60 -12.06 13.03
N GLU A 82 3.60 -11.88 12.16
CA GLU A 82 2.24 -11.51 12.54
C GLU A 82 1.34 -12.70 12.86
N ASP A 83 1.74 -13.92 12.52
CA ASP A 83 0.95 -15.14 12.73
C ASP A 83 0.77 -15.44 14.23
N PRO A 84 -0.45 -15.36 14.79
CA PRO A 84 -0.70 -15.68 16.19
C PRO A 84 -0.57 -17.18 16.50
N GLY A 85 -0.61 -18.06 15.49
CA GLY A 85 -0.38 -19.50 15.63
C GLY A 85 1.09 -19.89 15.71
N ALA A 86 2.01 -18.99 15.35
CA ALA A 86 3.45 -19.21 15.42
C ALA A 86 4.01 -18.94 16.82
N GLY A 87 5.06 -19.68 17.20
CA GLY A 87 5.71 -19.51 18.50
C GLY A 87 6.38 -18.14 18.63
N HIS A 88 6.43 -17.58 19.85
CA HIS A 88 7.02 -16.25 20.08
C HIS A 88 8.46 -16.11 19.53
N ALA A 89 9.32 -17.10 19.78
CA ALA A 89 10.71 -17.09 19.29
C ALA A 89 10.79 -17.14 17.75
N GLU A 90 9.84 -17.84 17.12
CA GLU A 90 9.72 -17.94 15.66
C GLU A 90 9.30 -16.59 15.07
N ARG A 91 8.28 -15.95 15.66
CA ARG A 91 7.82 -14.61 15.26
C ARG A 91 8.92 -13.57 15.37
N GLN A 92 9.67 -13.56 16.48
CA GLN A 92 10.82 -12.67 16.69
C GLN A 92 11.95 -12.93 15.67
N SER A 93 12.24 -14.20 15.38
CA SER A 93 13.23 -14.58 14.36
C SER A 93 12.80 -14.12 12.96
N ALA A 94 11.52 -14.32 12.62
CA ALA A 94 10.94 -13.90 11.36
C ALA A 94 10.99 -12.38 11.19
N TYR A 95 10.59 -11.61 12.21
CA TYR A 95 10.66 -10.15 12.19
C TYR A 95 12.09 -9.62 11.96
N ARG A 96 13.10 -10.19 12.65
CA ARG A 96 14.52 -9.83 12.43
C ARG A 96 15.03 -10.21 11.05
N ARG A 97 14.51 -11.27 10.44
CA ARG A 97 14.85 -11.66 9.05
C ARG A 97 14.18 -10.74 8.04
N ALA A 98 12.91 -10.37 8.26
CA ALA A 98 12.22 -9.39 7.45
C ALA A 98 12.95 -8.05 7.44
N THR A 99 13.34 -7.55 8.61
CA THR A 99 14.05 -6.26 8.74
C THR A 99 15.35 -6.27 7.93
N ARG A 100 16.16 -7.33 8.04
CA ARG A 100 17.40 -7.49 7.27
C ARG A 100 17.19 -7.56 5.76
N GLU A 101 16.12 -8.21 5.29
CA GLU A 101 15.80 -8.25 3.85
C GLU A 101 15.32 -6.90 3.31
N LEU A 102 14.87 -5.99 4.19
CA LEU A 102 14.43 -4.63 3.82
C LEU A 102 15.50 -3.56 4.00
N GLU A 103 16.62 -3.89 4.66
CA GLU A 103 17.75 -2.97 4.86
C GLU A 103 18.25 -2.43 3.52
N GLY A 104 18.31 -1.10 3.41
CA GLY A 104 18.73 -0.41 2.18
C GLY A 104 17.68 -0.37 1.06
N LEU A 105 16.55 -1.09 1.19
CA LEU A 105 15.49 -1.12 0.17
C LEU A 105 14.32 -0.19 0.52
N VAL A 106 13.91 -0.19 1.78
CA VAL A 106 12.82 0.64 2.28
C VAL A 106 13.08 1.08 3.72
N VAL A 107 12.69 2.31 4.03
CA VAL A 107 12.62 2.77 5.42
C VAL A 107 11.27 2.37 5.99
N LEU A 108 11.27 1.57 7.04
CA LEU A 108 10.05 1.21 7.76
C LEU A 108 9.59 2.39 8.63
N PRO A 109 8.33 2.83 8.53
CA PRO A 109 7.80 3.86 9.43
C PRO A 109 7.87 3.40 10.88
N THR A 110 8.31 4.27 11.79
CA THR A 110 8.49 3.95 13.22
C THR A 110 7.21 3.41 13.85
N GLY A 111 6.06 4.05 13.61
CA GLY A 111 4.78 3.58 14.17
C GLY A 111 4.34 2.19 13.69
N ALA A 112 4.70 1.78 12.46
CA ALA A 112 4.43 0.43 11.98
C ALA A 112 5.35 -0.61 12.64
N THR A 113 6.61 -0.23 12.84
CA THR A 113 7.63 -1.02 13.55
C THR A 113 7.18 -1.28 14.99
N ASP A 114 6.80 -0.23 15.72
CA ASP A 114 6.33 -0.30 17.11
C ASP A 114 5.10 -1.21 17.25
N ALA A 115 4.13 -1.11 16.33
CA ALA A 115 2.91 -1.91 16.36
C ALA A 115 3.17 -3.41 16.13
N VAL A 116 4.17 -3.76 15.31
CA VAL A 116 4.58 -5.16 15.13
C VAL A 116 5.30 -5.66 16.38
N GLU A 117 6.25 -4.88 16.91
CA GLU A 117 7.02 -5.26 18.10
C GLU A 117 6.13 -5.46 19.33
N GLN A 118 5.16 -4.57 19.55
CA GLN A 118 4.17 -4.70 20.63
C GLN A 118 3.33 -5.97 20.48
N ARG A 119 2.89 -6.35 19.27
CA ARG A 119 2.12 -7.59 19.04
C ARG A 119 2.96 -8.85 19.23
N ILE A 120 4.27 -8.78 19.00
CA ILE A 120 5.15 -9.90 19.28
C ILE A 120 5.41 -9.97 20.79
N ALA A 121 5.73 -8.86 21.45
CA ALA A 121 5.99 -8.78 22.89
C ALA A 121 4.76 -9.09 23.76
N GLY A 122 3.58 -8.58 23.37
CA GLY A 122 2.31 -8.78 24.08
C GLY A 122 1.78 -10.22 24.04
N ALA A 123 2.40 -11.12 23.27
CA ALA A 123 2.13 -12.55 23.32
C ALA A 123 2.78 -13.25 24.53
N LEU A 124 3.64 -12.55 25.29
CA LEU A 124 4.25 -13.06 26.52
C LEU A 124 3.27 -12.89 27.72
N GLY A 125 2.24 -13.74 27.74
CA GLY A 125 1.60 -14.25 28.96
C GLY A 125 0.48 -13.42 29.62
N SER A 126 -0.74 -13.95 29.58
CA SER A 126 -1.44 -14.21 30.85
C SER A 126 -0.86 -15.52 31.40
N PRO A 127 -0.32 -15.58 32.62
CA PRO A 127 0.22 -16.82 33.18
C PRO A 127 -0.90 -17.86 33.40
N PRO A 128 -0.64 -19.17 33.25
CA PRO A 128 -1.55 -20.18 33.78
C PRO A 128 -1.60 -20.03 35.31
N ALA A 129 -2.80 -19.96 35.87
CA ALA A 129 -3.01 -19.88 37.32
C ALA A 129 -2.20 -20.98 38.01
N ALA A 130 -1.24 -20.56 38.84
CA ALA A 130 -0.44 -21.44 39.65
C ALA A 130 -1.34 -22.30 40.53
N GLY A 131 -1.04 -23.59 40.58
CA GLY A 131 -1.82 -24.59 41.27
C GLY A 131 -2.05 -24.25 42.74
N GLU A 132 -3.31 -24.42 43.15
CA GLU A 132 -3.67 -24.65 44.54
C GLU A 132 -3.12 -26.03 44.92
N ALA A 133 -1.97 -26.03 45.59
CA ALA A 133 -1.58 -27.12 46.47
C ALA A 133 -1.77 -26.65 47.91
N THR A 134 -2.48 -27.48 48.68
CA THR A 134 -2.29 -27.79 50.11
C THR A 134 -3.57 -27.72 50.96
N THR A 135 -4.17 -28.91 51.09
CA THR A 135 -4.44 -29.63 52.36
C THR A 135 -5.46 -29.07 53.36
N ALA A 136 -6.57 -29.79 53.53
CA ALA A 136 -7.03 -30.39 54.79
C ALA A 136 -8.07 -31.50 54.50
#